data_AF-A0A258CXF4-F1
#
_entry.id   AF-A0A258CXF4-F1
#
_cell.length_a   1.000
_cell.length_b   1.000
_cell.length_c   1.000
_cell.angle_alpha   90.00
_cell.angle_beta   90.00
_cell.angle_gamma   90.00
#
_symmetry.space_group_name_H-M   'P 1'
#
loop_
_entity.id
_entity.type
_entity.pdbx_description
1 polymer ?
#
loop_
_entity_poly.entity_id
_entity_poly.type
_entity_poly.pdbx_seq_one_letter_code
_entity_poly.pdbx_strand_id
1 'polypeptide(L)'
;MMTWATAAPAISATFLASIVEVVEAFTIVLAVGTVQGWRPALAGTAAGLGVLGLLVLALGPVLDKVPIQSLQLVIGILLLLFGLRWLRKAILRAAGIIALHDEEQAFAKETSLLQDAARKRISHLDWIAGLAAF
;
A
#
# COMPACT_ATOMS: atom_id res chain seq x y z
N MET A 1 -18.72 -16.09 22.64
CA MET A 1 -19.58 -15.22 21.79
C MET A 1 -18.83 -13.92 21.55
N MET A 2 -18.74 -13.45 20.30
CA MET A 2 -18.08 -12.18 20.00
C MET A 2 -18.96 -11.04 20.52
N THR A 3 -18.44 -10.24 21.44
CA THR A 3 -19.17 -9.08 21.97
C THR A 3 -19.03 -7.90 21.01
N TRP A 4 -20.03 -7.03 20.93
CA TRP A 4 -19.94 -5.81 20.11
C TRP A 4 -18.73 -4.93 20.46
N ALA A 5 -18.30 -4.97 21.73
CA ALA A 5 -17.10 -4.29 22.21
C ALA A 5 -15.79 -4.79 21.55
N THR A 6 -15.76 -6.03 21.06
CA THR A 6 -14.58 -6.60 20.36
C THR A 6 -14.77 -6.64 18.85
N ALA A 7 -15.98 -6.91 18.37
CA ALA A 7 -16.29 -6.98 16.94
C ALA A 7 -16.19 -5.61 16.24
N ALA A 8 -16.79 -4.57 16.84
CA ALA A 8 -16.89 -3.26 16.18
C ALA A 8 -15.52 -2.62 15.91
N PRO A 9 -14.58 -2.56 16.87
CA PRO A 9 -13.25 -2.01 16.61
C PRO A 9 -12.49 -2.78 15.53
N ALA A 10 -12.58 -4.12 15.54
CA ALA A 10 -11.90 -4.96 14.54
C ALA A 10 -12.45 -4.69 13.13
N ILE A 11 -13.78 -4.71 12.97
CA ILE A 11 -14.43 -4.44 11.68
C ILE A 11 -14.08 -3.04 11.18
N SER A 12 -14.23 -2.02 12.01
CA SER A 12 -13.93 -0.63 11.63
C SER A 12 -12.46 -0.46 11.25
N ALA A 13 -11.52 -0.99 12.05
CA ALA A 13 -10.10 -0.88 11.75
C ALA A 13 -9.75 -1.56 10.42
N THR A 14 -10.22 -2.79 10.19
CA THR A 14 -9.96 -3.51 8.93
C THR A 14 -10.62 -2.83 7.73
N PHE A 15 -11.83 -2.28 7.90
CA PHE A 15 -12.55 -1.59 6.83
C PHE A 15 -11.85 -0.29 6.43
N LEU A 16 -11.53 0.57 7.40
CA LEU A 16 -10.82 1.82 7.13
C LEU A 16 -9.44 1.56 6.52
N ALA A 17 -8.70 0.57 7.05
CA ALA A 17 -7.43 0.16 6.47
C ALA A 17 -7.59 -0.29 5.01
N SER A 18 -8.57 -1.15 4.72
CA SER A 18 -8.82 -1.62 3.36
C SER A 18 -9.20 -0.50 2.38
N ILE A 19 -9.91 0.53 2.85
CA ILE A 19 -10.23 1.70 2.01
C ILE A 19 -8.94 2.43 1.62
N VAL A 20 -8.04 2.67 2.58
CA VAL A 20 -6.77 3.36 2.32
C VAL A 20 -5.94 2.57 1.31
N GLU A 21 -5.84 1.26 1.48
CA GLU A 21 -5.12 0.36 0.57
C GLU A 21 -5.69 0.41 -0.86
N VAL A 22 -7.02 0.40 -1.02
CA VAL A 22 -7.65 0.52 -2.35
C VAL A 22 -7.35 1.87 -2.99
N VAL A 23 -7.43 2.95 -2.22
CA VAL A 23 -7.10 4.30 -2.72
C VAL A 23 -5.63 4.36 -3.14
N GLU A 24 -4.72 3.84 -2.33
CA GLU A 24 -3.28 3.79 -2.63
C GLU A 24 -3.00 3.00 -3.91
N ALA A 25 -3.47 1.74 -3.98
CA ALA A 25 -3.31 0.91 -5.17
C ALA A 25 -3.89 1.58 -6.43
N PHE A 26 -5.08 2.18 -6.33
CA PHE A 26 -5.69 2.88 -7.44
C PHE A 26 -4.86 4.11 -7.87
N THR A 27 -4.34 4.89 -6.92
CA THR A 27 -3.48 6.04 -7.24
C THR A 27 -2.18 5.63 -7.93
N ILE A 28 -1.59 4.48 -7.58
CA ILE A 28 -0.43 3.93 -8.29
C ILE A 28 -0.79 3.62 -9.75
N VAL A 29 -1.90 2.92 -9.99
CA VAL A 29 -2.35 2.59 -11.35
C VAL A 29 -2.63 3.86 -12.17
N LEU A 30 -3.26 4.87 -11.56
CA LEU A 30 -3.48 6.16 -12.22
C LEU A 30 -2.17 6.91 -12.52
N ALA A 31 -1.23 6.93 -11.57
CA ALA A 31 0.07 7.57 -11.77
C ALA A 31 0.84 6.90 -12.92
N VAL A 32 0.88 5.57 -12.95
CA VAL A 32 1.52 4.83 -14.04
C VAL A 32 0.77 5.04 -15.36
N GLY A 33 -0.57 4.98 -15.34
CA GLY A 33 -1.41 5.17 -16.52
C GLY A 33 -1.26 6.56 -17.16
N THR A 34 -1.12 7.60 -16.35
CA THR A 34 -0.96 8.98 -16.81
C THR A 34 0.45 9.32 -17.25
N VAL A 35 1.48 8.77 -16.61
CA VAL A 35 2.89 9.10 -16.90
C VAL A 35 3.54 8.16 -17.93
N GLN A 36 3.21 6.87 -17.89
CA GLN A 36 3.89 5.81 -18.67
C GLN A 36 2.92 5.03 -19.59
N GLY A 37 1.63 5.37 -19.55
CA GLY A 37 0.61 4.86 -20.47
C GLY A 37 -0.31 3.80 -19.87
N TRP A 38 -1.55 3.77 -20.35
CA TRP A 38 -2.61 2.90 -19.81
C TRP A 38 -2.42 1.41 -20.11
N ARG A 39 -1.74 1.08 -21.22
CA ARG A 39 -1.46 -0.31 -21.60
C ARG A 39 -0.60 -1.04 -20.56
N PRO A 40 0.61 -0.56 -20.20
CA PRO A 40 1.42 -1.21 -19.17
C PRO A 40 0.78 -1.14 -17.78
N ALA A 41 0.08 -0.04 -17.43
CA ALA A 41 -0.61 0.08 -16.14
C ALA A 41 -1.68 -1.00 -15.93
N LEU A 42 -2.58 -1.17 -16.90
CA LEU A 42 -3.64 -2.17 -16.83
C LEU A 42 -3.10 -3.60 -16.95
N ALA A 43 -2.08 -3.82 -17.78
CA ALA A 43 -1.43 -5.13 -17.91
C ALA A 43 -0.73 -5.54 -16.61
N GLY A 44 -0.02 -4.62 -15.96
CA GLY A 44 0.58 -4.82 -14.64
C GLY A 44 -0.48 -5.16 -13.59
N THR A 45 -1.52 -4.33 -13.49
CA THR A 45 -2.63 -4.56 -12.54
C THR A 45 -3.30 -5.92 -12.74
N ALA A 46 -3.60 -6.29 -13.99
CA ALA A 46 -4.21 -7.57 -14.30
C ALA A 46 -3.30 -8.75 -13.97
N ALA A 47 -2.00 -8.63 -14.24
CA ALA A 47 -1.01 -9.63 -13.84
C ALA A 47 -0.90 -9.75 -12.32
N GLY A 48 -0.91 -8.64 -11.59
CA GLY A 48 -0.88 -8.59 -10.12
C GLY A 48 -2.08 -9.30 -9.51
N LEU A 49 -3.28 -8.96 -9.98
CA LEU A 49 -4.52 -9.63 -9.60
C LEU A 49 -4.51 -11.13 -9.94
N GLY A 50 -3.96 -11.49 -11.10
CA GLY A 50 -3.80 -12.89 -11.51
C GLY A 50 -2.90 -13.68 -10.55
N VAL A 51 -1.73 -13.13 -10.21
CA VAL A 51 -0.79 -13.75 -9.25
C VAL A 51 -1.40 -13.82 -7.86
N LEU A 52 -2.06 -12.75 -7.40
CA LEU A 52 -2.78 -12.76 -6.13
C LEU A 52 -3.85 -13.86 -6.10
N GLY A 53 -4.65 -13.99 -7.16
CA GLY A 53 -5.66 -15.04 -7.28
C GLY A 53 -5.04 -16.43 -7.23
N LEU A 54 -3.94 -16.66 -7.94
CA LEU A 54 -3.19 -17.92 -7.89
C LEU A 54 -2.66 -18.22 -6.49
N LEU A 55 -2.10 -17.22 -5.80
CA LEU A 55 -1.64 -17.35 -4.41
C LEU A 55 -2.80 -17.72 -3.49
N VAL A 56 -3.95 -17.08 -3.61
CA VAL A 56 -5.14 -17.39 -2.80
C VAL A 56 -5.63 -18.82 -3.07
N LEU A 57 -5.66 -19.27 -4.32
CA LEU A 57 -6.07 -20.64 -4.66
C LEU A 57 -5.08 -21.68 -4.12
N ALA A 58 -3.79 -21.39 -4.17
CA ALA A 58 -2.74 -22.32 -3.72
C ALA A 58 -2.59 -22.35 -2.19
N LEU A 59 -2.58 -21.19 -1.53
CA LEU A 59 -2.33 -21.05 -0.09
C LEU A 59 -3.61 -21.03 0.74
N GLY A 60 -4.76 -20.70 0.15
CA GLY A 60 -6.06 -20.67 0.84
C GLY A 60 -6.36 -21.97 1.59
N PRO A 61 -6.25 -23.15 0.96
CA PRO A 61 -6.46 -24.44 1.64
C PRO A 61 -5.46 -24.74 2.75
N VAL A 62 -4.28 -24.09 2.73
CA VAL A 62 -3.26 -24.26 3.77
C VAL A 62 -3.67 -23.53 5.05
N LEU A 63 -4.45 -22.46 4.95
CA LEU A 63 -4.93 -21.68 6.11
C LEU A 63 -5.82 -22.51 7.04
N ASP A 64 -6.55 -23.50 6.53
CA ASP A 64 -7.37 -24.41 7.36
C ASP A 64 -6.52 -25.25 8.33
N LYS A 65 -5.23 -25.42 8.03
CA LYS A 65 -4.28 -26.15 8.88
C LYS A 65 -3.55 -25.25 9.88
N VAL A 66 -3.71 -23.94 9.77
CA VAL A 66 -3.01 -22.96 10.61
C VAL A 66 -3.88 -22.60 11.82
N PRO A 67 -3.31 -22.55 13.04
CA PRO A 67 -4.04 -22.07 14.22
C PRO A 67 -4.36 -20.58 14.07
N ILE A 68 -5.55 -20.28 13.56
CA ILE A 68 -5.95 -18.92 13.18
C ILE A 68 -5.94 -17.94 14.36
N GLN A 69 -6.19 -18.41 15.57
CA GLN A 69 -6.18 -17.59 16.79
C GLN A 69 -4.77 -17.09 17.11
N SER A 70 -3.75 -17.95 16.97
CA SER A 70 -2.36 -17.56 17.17
C SER A 70 -1.90 -16.58 16.10
N LEU A 71 -2.29 -16.83 14.84
CA LEU A 71 -1.98 -15.93 13.73
C LEU A 71 -2.64 -14.55 13.93
N GLN A 72 -3.91 -14.49 14.30
CA GLN A 72 -4.63 -13.26 14.61
C GLN A 72 -3.98 -12.49 15.76
N LEU A 73 -3.50 -13.18 16.81
CA LEU A 73 -2.81 -12.53 17.92
C LEU A 73 -1.52 -11.86 17.44
N VAL A 74 -0.70 -12.56 16.67
CA VAL A 74 0.55 -12.01 16.13
C VAL A 74 0.27 -10.81 15.21
N ILE A 75 -0.68 -10.95 14.29
CA ILE A 75 -1.08 -9.87 13.38
C ILE A 75 -1.63 -8.68 14.18
N GLY A 76 -2.47 -8.91 15.18
CA GLY A 76 -3.01 -7.88 16.05
C GLY A 76 -1.93 -7.10 16.79
N ILE A 77 -0.91 -7.79 17.31
CA ILE A 77 0.26 -7.15 17.94
C ILE A 77 1.01 -6.29 16.93
N LEU A 78 1.29 -6.81 15.73
CA LEU A 78 1.97 -6.06 14.67
C LEU A 78 1.18 -4.80 14.29
N LEU A 79 -0.13 -4.94 14.03
CA LEU A 79 -1.02 -3.82 13.70
C LEU A 79 -1.05 -2.76 14.80
N LEU A 80 -1.08 -3.17 16.08
CA LEU A 80 -1.00 -2.24 17.20
C LEU A 80 0.33 -1.49 17.22
N LEU A 81 1.46 -2.18 17.05
CA LEU A 81 2.79 -1.56 17.09
C LEU A 81 3.00 -0.56 15.93
N PHE A 82 2.62 -0.95 14.70
CA PHE A 82 2.71 -0.07 13.54
C PHE A 82 1.70 1.07 13.63
N GLY A 83 0.46 0.77 13.99
CA GLY A 83 -0.62 1.74 14.16
C GLY A 83 -0.31 2.80 15.21
N LEU A 84 0.26 2.42 16.37
CA LEU A 84 0.66 3.37 17.42
C LEU A 84 1.75 4.33 16.94
N ARG A 85 2.73 3.84 16.15
CA ARG A 85 3.77 4.71 15.56
C ARG A 85 3.18 5.73 14.60
N TRP A 86 2.24 5.29 13.76
CA TRP A 86 1.52 6.18 12.84
C TRP A 86 0.65 7.18 13.59
N LEU A 87 -0.15 6.73 14.55
CA LEU A 87 -1.01 7.57 15.38
C LEU A 87 -0.21 8.63 16.12
N ARG A 88 0.92 8.26 16.72
CA ARG A 88 1.84 9.20 17.37
C ARG A 88 2.28 10.31 16.40
N LYS A 89 2.72 9.94 15.20
CA LYS A 89 3.14 10.92 14.18
C LYS A 89 1.97 11.80 13.75
N ALA A 90 0.79 11.24 13.55
CA ALA A 90 -0.41 11.98 13.16
C ALA A 90 -0.81 13.01 14.23
N ILE A 91 -0.85 12.62 15.51
CA ILE A 91 -1.15 13.53 16.63
C ILE A 91 -0.11 14.64 16.73
N LEU A 92 1.18 14.31 16.66
CA LEU A 92 2.25 15.31 16.74
C LEU A 92 2.23 16.31 15.57
N ARG A 93 1.81 15.86 14.38
CA ARG A 93 1.64 16.72 13.21
C ARG A 93 0.38 17.58 13.32
N ALA A 94 -0.73 17.01 13.79
CA ALA A 94 -1.97 17.76 14.06
C ALA A 94 -1.78 18.82 15.17
N ALA A 95 -0.92 18.55 16.15
CA ALA A 95 -0.55 19.47 17.22
C ALA A 95 0.50 20.52 16.79
N GLY A 96 0.99 20.50 15.54
CA GLY A 96 1.99 21.45 15.03
C GLY A 96 3.41 21.27 15.59
N ILE A 97 3.68 20.21 16.36
CA ILE A 97 5.00 19.92 16.94
C ILE A 97 5.95 19.37 15.88
N ILE A 98 5.43 18.54 14.98
CA ILE A 98 6.16 18.08 13.79
C ILE A 98 5.64 18.90 12.61
N ALA A 99 6.55 19.53 11.87
CA ALA A 99 6.22 20.24 10.65
C ALA A 99 5.43 19.32 9.69
N LEU A 100 4.38 19.87 9.08
CA LEU A 100 3.74 19.23 7.93
C LEU A 100 4.79 19.07 6.84
N HIS A 101 4.79 17.91 6.17
CA HIS A 101 5.69 17.70 5.05
C HIS A 101 5.32 18.71 3.96
N ASP A 102 6.25 19.59 3.64
CA ASP A 102 6.13 20.48 2.49
C ASP A 102 6.47 19.65 1.24
N GLU A 103 5.44 19.01 0.70
CA GLU A 103 5.60 18.05 -0.41
C GLU A 103 6.13 18.75 -1.67
N GLU A 104 5.90 20.05 -1.86
CA GLU A 104 6.47 20.80 -2.99
C GLU A 104 7.99 20.83 -2.96
N GLN A 105 8.60 21.08 -1.79
CA GLN A 105 10.05 21.15 -1.68
C GLN A 105 10.71 19.78 -1.80
N ALA A 106 10.08 18.74 -1.22
CA ALA A 106 10.54 17.36 -1.35
C ALA A 106 10.47 16.91 -2.82
N PHE A 107 9.36 17.21 -3.50
CA PHE A 107 9.15 16.86 -4.90
C PHE A 107 10.11 17.60 -5.82
N ALA A 108 10.35 18.89 -5.62
CA ALA A 108 11.33 19.67 -6.40
C ALA A 108 12.76 19.10 -6.28
N LYS A 109 13.13 18.64 -5.09
CA LYS A 109 14.45 18.01 -4.86
C LYS A 109 14.56 16.66 -5.56
N GLU A 110 13.57 15.79 -5.41
CA GLU A 110 13.58 14.45 -6.02
C GLU A 110 13.50 14.52 -7.56
N THR A 111 12.70 15.44 -8.10
CA THR A 111 12.57 15.64 -9.56
C THR A 111 13.86 16.14 -10.20
N SER A 112 14.62 17.02 -9.55
CA SER A 112 15.94 17.45 -10.06
C SER A 112 16.94 16.28 -10.14
N LEU A 113 16.97 15.41 -9.13
CA LEU A 113 17.82 14.21 -9.11
C LEU A 113 17.40 13.18 -10.17
N LEU A 114 16.09 13.00 -10.39
CA LEU A 114 15.55 12.09 -11.40
C LEU A 114 15.74 12.62 -12.83
N GLN A 115 15.65 13.93 -13.06
CA GLN A 115 15.95 14.53 -14.37
C GLN A 115 17.41 14.33 -14.77
N ASP A 116 18.34 14.44 -13.82
CA ASP A 116 19.76 14.16 -14.05
C ASP A 116 20.02 12.68 -14.36
N ALA A 117 19.27 11.75 -13.75
CA ALA A 117 19.37 10.31 -14.01
C ALA A 117 18.66 9.87 -15.31
N ALA A 118 17.52 10.45 -15.64
CA ALA A 118 16.71 10.12 -16.83
C ALA A 118 17.43 10.47 -18.13
N ARG A 119 18.27 11.52 -18.12
CA ARG A 119 19.08 11.91 -19.28
C ARG A 119 20.09 10.84 -19.73
N LYS A 120 20.31 9.79 -18.92
CA LYS A 120 21.21 8.65 -19.21
C LYS A 120 20.53 7.35 -19.66
N ARG A 121 19.20 7.19 -19.60
CA ARG A 121 18.53 5.92 -19.95
C ARG A 121 17.20 6.12 -20.67
N ILE A 122 17.20 5.89 -21.98
CA ILE A 122 16.00 5.84 -22.82
C ILE A 122 15.94 4.43 -23.43
N SER A 123 15.25 3.49 -22.77
CA SER A 123 14.82 2.18 -23.32
C SER A 123 14.11 1.27 -22.30
N HIS A 124 14.20 1.54 -20.98
CA HIS A 124 13.77 0.59 -19.93
C HIS A 124 12.45 0.95 -19.21
N LEU A 125 11.77 2.02 -19.64
CA LEU A 125 10.65 2.63 -18.91
C LEU A 125 9.38 1.77 -18.93
N ASP A 126 9.08 1.10 -20.03
CA ASP A 126 7.83 0.31 -20.16
C ASP A 126 7.76 -0.90 -19.21
N TRP A 127 8.90 -1.54 -18.92
CA TRP A 127 8.96 -2.65 -17.94
C TRP A 127 8.80 -2.14 -16.50
N ILE A 128 9.37 -0.98 -16.20
CA ILE A 128 9.26 -0.35 -14.88
C ILE A 128 7.81 0.09 -14.64
N ALA A 129 7.13 0.60 -15.68
CA ALA A 129 5.70 0.91 -15.64
C ALA A 129 4.86 -0.31 -15.25
N GLY A 130 5.05 -1.42 -15.97
CA GLY A 130 4.31 -2.65 -15.74
C GLY A 130 4.58 -3.25 -14.37
N LEU A 131 5.82 -3.16 -13.87
CA LEU A 131 6.22 -3.69 -12.57
C LEU A 131 5.74 -2.80 -11.40
N ALA A 132 5.62 -1.49 -11.61
CA ALA A 132 5.10 -0.58 -10.60
C ALA A 132 3.58 -0.71 -10.40
N ALA A 133 2.83 -1.09 -11.44
CA ALA A 133 1.39 -1.30 -11.37
C ALA A 133 0.96 -2.75 -11.07
N PHE A 134 1.92 -3.68 -10.95
CA PHE A 134 1.72 -5.09 -10.59
C PHE A 134 1.64 -5.27 -9.08
#